data_AF-W4K8H7-F1
#
_entry.id   AF-W4K8H7-F1
#
_cell.length_a   1.000
_cell.length_b   1.000
_cell.length_c   1.000
_cell.angle_alpha   90.00
_cell.angle_beta   90.00
_cell.angle_gamma   90.00
#
_symmetry.space_group_name_H-M   'P 1'
#
loop_
_entity.id
_entity.type
_entity.pdbx_description
1 polymer ?
#
loop_
_entity_poly.entity_id
_entity_poly.type
_entity_poly.pdbx_seq_one_letter_code
_entity_poly.pdbx_strand_id
1 'polypeptide(L)'
;MKCPTVLVLFLAVLIASVASHPVKRDVDPSLVPQFGWQSGVNPTGSGDCDGAVNGADGKPIKIPCACPPDRDLFIKDLNANLAAGHVVTNPTVGLSFPTDNSTASQLARLNAAAVTLQNLNGSGVGCPIVSTTFSAQQQAIQAGKPLPPSAAPSPPASTSSSDPPSLTCGPVAVSSSAPATSTHESAPATSASATVTSVGSSAPAPTSSSGASDSAIAELAPPLGFISGVNPTGTGDCDGAVDDANGQPIKIPCSCPPDQNDYIANLTANVRAGHAVHNPSVALSFPTDNSTASQLARLNAAAVTLQNLNGPGVGCPIVSTTFSAQQKAIQAGLPLPASVVPSAGSPSAGTSRVTATTSSTAVATAAPTTSSSAPSSSSAASATSIAALAPPLGFQSGVNPTGSGDCDGAVNGTDGKPVKIPCACPPTQETYIAQLTANVNAGHAINNPSVQVSFPTDASKASKLARLNAAAVTLQNLNGPGKGCPVASTTFSAQQKAIQAGQ
;
A
#
# COMPACT_ATOMS: atom_id res chain seq x y z
N MET A 1 -10.65 -49.39 -69.13
CA MET A 1 -11.76 -50.21 -68.60
C MET A 1 -11.79 -50.04 -67.09
N LYS A 2 -12.97 -49.64 -66.56
CA LYS A 2 -13.49 -49.89 -65.19
C LYS A 2 -12.75 -49.24 -64.00
N CYS A 3 -13.25 -48.06 -63.62
CA CYS A 3 -13.42 -47.65 -62.22
C CYS A 3 -14.52 -48.53 -61.58
N PRO A 4 -14.59 -48.76 -60.25
CA PRO A 4 -15.32 -47.77 -59.43
C PRO A 4 -14.90 -47.61 -57.94
N THR A 5 -15.07 -46.37 -57.48
CA THR A 5 -15.79 -45.98 -56.26
C THR A 5 -15.22 -46.38 -54.90
N VAL A 6 -14.47 -45.46 -54.29
CA VAL A 6 -14.31 -45.37 -52.83
C VAL A 6 -15.25 -44.28 -52.31
N LEU A 7 -16.27 -44.74 -51.58
CA LEU A 7 -17.30 -43.98 -50.90
C LEU A 7 -16.68 -43.31 -49.64
N VAL A 8 -16.48 -41.99 -49.67
CA VAL A 8 -16.06 -41.21 -48.50
C VAL A 8 -17.32 -40.79 -47.73
N LEU A 9 -17.53 -41.42 -46.58
CA LEU A 9 -18.54 -41.09 -45.58
C LEU A 9 -18.14 -39.78 -44.87
N PHE A 10 -18.79 -38.67 -45.21
CA PHE A 10 -18.77 -37.45 -44.40
C PHE A 10 -19.73 -37.62 -43.21
N LEU A 11 -19.17 -37.94 -42.04
CA LEU A 11 -19.88 -37.93 -40.77
C LEU A 11 -19.99 -36.47 -40.29
N ALA A 12 -21.19 -35.91 -40.32
CA ALA A 12 -21.49 -34.61 -39.73
C ALA A 12 -21.46 -34.72 -38.19
N VAL A 13 -20.33 -34.34 -37.58
CA VAL A 13 -20.24 -34.13 -36.13
C VAL A 13 -20.83 -32.75 -35.83
N LEU A 14 -22.12 -32.72 -35.48
CA LEU A 14 -22.76 -31.59 -34.81
C LEU A 14 -22.12 -31.44 -33.42
N ILE A 15 -21.09 -30.59 -33.32
CA ILE A 15 -20.60 -30.10 -32.02
C ILE A 15 -21.70 -29.20 -31.46
N ALA A 16 -22.54 -29.76 -30.59
CA ALA A 16 -23.38 -28.96 -29.71
C ALA A 16 -22.44 -28.22 -28.75
N SER A 17 -22.05 -27.00 -29.13
CA SER A 17 -21.43 -26.04 -28.23
C SER A 17 -22.44 -25.74 -27.13
N VAL A 18 -22.38 -26.51 -26.05
CA VAL A 18 -23.08 -26.19 -24.82
C VAL A 18 -22.43 -24.90 -24.33
N ALA A 19 -23.05 -23.77 -24.65
CA ALA A 19 -22.75 -22.52 -23.99
C ALA A 19 -23.19 -22.68 -22.54
N SER A 20 -22.38 -23.37 -21.74
CA SER A 20 -22.45 -23.38 -20.29
C SER A 20 -22.18 -21.96 -19.84
N HIS A 21 -23.21 -21.12 -19.87
CA HIS A 21 -23.22 -19.87 -19.13
C HIS A 21 -22.91 -20.28 -17.69
N PRO A 22 -21.75 -19.90 -17.15
CA PRO A 22 -21.45 -20.20 -15.76
C PRO A 22 -22.56 -19.54 -14.95
N VAL A 23 -23.37 -20.37 -14.29
CA VAL A 23 -24.40 -19.91 -13.36
C VAL A 23 -23.64 -19.20 -12.24
N LYS A 24 -23.56 -17.87 -12.34
CA LYS A 24 -23.00 -17.04 -11.28
C LYS A 24 -23.93 -17.19 -10.09
N ARG A 25 -23.46 -17.90 -9.06
CA ARG A 25 -24.18 -18.01 -7.80
C ARG A 25 -24.09 -16.67 -7.09
N ASP A 26 -25.21 -16.25 -6.50
CA ASP A 26 -25.21 -15.14 -5.55
C ASP A 26 -24.17 -15.40 -4.47
N VAL A 27 -23.51 -14.34 -4.03
CA VAL A 27 -22.54 -14.41 -2.94
C VAL A 27 -23.25 -14.87 -1.68
N ASP A 28 -22.64 -15.82 -0.98
CA ASP A 28 -23.06 -16.21 0.36
C ASP A 28 -22.95 -14.99 1.30
N PRO A 29 -24.09 -14.49 1.86
CA PRO A 29 -24.09 -13.33 2.75
C PRO A 29 -23.18 -13.48 3.97
N SER A 30 -22.88 -14.71 4.39
CA SER A 30 -21.98 -14.99 5.52
C SER A 30 -20.52 -14.68 5.20
N LEU A 31 -20.12 -14.74 3.92
CA LEU A 31 -18.77 -14.42 3.45
C LEU A 31 -18.56 -12.91 3.25
N VAL A 32 -19.64 -12.12 3.22
CA VAL A 32 -19.58 -10.67 3.09
C VAL A 32 -19.15 -10.06 4.43
N PRO A 33 -18.03 -9.31 4.47
CA PRO A 33 -17.56 -8.65 5.67
C PRO A 33 -18.64 -7.74 6.27
N GLN A 34 -18.79 -7.80 7.59
CA GLN A 34 -19.71 -6.95 8.32
C GLN A 34 -19.21 -5.51 8.32
N PHE A 35 -20.08 -4.50 8.27
CA PHE A 35 -19.61 -3.12 8.44
C PHE A 35 -19.06 -2.87 9.83
N GLY A 36 -19.61 -3.51 10.86
CA GLY A 36 -19.21 -3.32 12.25
C GLY A 36 -19.45 -1.90 12.78
N TRP A 37 -20.30 -1.13 12.09
CA TRP A 37 -20.73 0.21 12.48
C TRP A 37 -22.17 0.44 12.00
N GLN A 38 -22.88 1.36 12.64
CA GLN A 38 -24.25 1.73 12.29
C GLN A 38 -24.27 3.12 11.63
N SER A 39 -25.20 3.33 10.70
CA SER A 39 -25.43 4.65 10.12
C SER A 39 -26.15 5.57 11.09
N GLY A 40 -26.09 6.88 10.85
CA GLY A 40 -26.83 7.84 11.67
C GLY A 40 -26.28 8.07 13.09
N VAL A 41 -25.07 7.60 13.42
CA VAL A 41 -24.51 7.75 14.78
C VAL A 41 -24.12 9.21 15.02
N ASN A 42 -24.64 9.82 16.09
CA ASN A 42 -24.36 11.19 16.53
C ASN A 42 -24.46 12.24 15.39
N PRO A 43 -25.66 12.46 14.82
CA PRO A 43 -25.85 13.43 13.75
C PRO A 43 -25.56 14.84 14.24
N THR A 44 -24.82 15.60 13.44
CA THR A 44 -24.43 16.99 13.73
C THR A 44 -25.49 18.02 13.31
N GLY A 45 -26.50 17.59 12.55
CA GLY A 45 -27.51 18.48 11.95
C GLY A 45 -27.13 19.04 10.57
N SER A 46 -25.88 18.90 10.12
CA SER A 46 -25.42 19.29 8.77
C SER A 46 -25.42 18.15 7.74
N GLY A 47 -25.92 16.97 8.12
CA GLY A 47 -25.87 15.75 7.30
C GLY A 47 -24.68 14.83 7.60
N ASP A 48 -23.80 15.23 8.52
CA ASP A 48 -22.64 14.45 8.96
C ASP A 48 -22.88 13.74 10.29
N CYS A 49 -22.35 12.52 10.38
CA CYS A 49 -22.41 11.60 11.51
C CYS A 49 -21.00 11.12 11.88
N ASP A 50 -20.86 10.51 13.06
CA ASP A 50 -19.61 9.90 13.50
C ASP A 50 -19.34 8.60 12.74
N GLY A 51 -18.13 8.49 12.18
CA GLY A 51 -17.62 7.28 11.55
C GLY A 51 -17.06 6.26 12.55
N ALA A 52 -16.77 5.07 12.04
CA ALA A 52 -16.30 3.93 12.81
C ALA A 52 -14.84 4.05 13.28
N VAL A 53 -14.09 4.99 12.71
CA VAL A 53 -12.65 5.17 12.94
C VAL A 53 -12.39 6.57 13.49
N ASN A 54 -11.54 6.65 14.51
CA ASN A 54 -11.07 7.91 15.05
C ASN A 54 -9.93 8.48 14.19
N GLY A 55 -9.94 9.79 14.00
CA GLY A 55 -8.86 10.55 13.38
C GLY A 55 -7.64 10.68 14.30
N ALA A 56 -6.61 11.36 13.80
CA ALA A 56 -5.37 11.60 14.54
C ALA A 56 -5.58 12.43 15.82
N ASP A 57 -6.65 13.21 15.89
CA ASP A 57 -7.06 13.99 17.06
C ASP A 57 -7.84 13.17 18.11
N GLY A 58 -8.01 11.87 17.87
CA GLY A 58 -8.74 10.95 18.74
C GLY A 58 -10.26 11.07 18.64
N LYS A 59 -10.79 11.90 17.75
CA LYS A 59 -12.24 12.06 17.54
C LYS A 59 -12.72 11.21 16.37
N PRO A 60 -13.97 10.71 16.37
CA PRO A 60 -14.53 10.01 15.22
C PRO A 60 -14.46 10.87 13.95
N ILE A 61 -14.00 10.29 12.85
CA ILE A 61 -13.98 10.95 11.55
C ILE A 61 -15.42 11.16 11.09
N LYS A 62 -15.78 12.37 10.69
CA LYS A 62 -17.13 12.67 10.19
C LYS A 62 -17.38 12.04 8.82
N ILE A 63 -18.55 11.44 8.66
CA ILE A 63 -19.01 10.76 7.46
C ILE A 63 -20.45 11.18 7.12
N PRO A 64 -20.94 10.99 5.89
CA PRO A 64 -22.37 11.18 5.61
C PRO A 64 -23.24 10.28 6.48
N CYS A 65 -24.32 10.80 7.05
CA CYS A 65 -25.19 10.03 7.94
C CYS A 65 -25.86 8.81 7.28
N ALA A 66 -25.95 8.77 5.95
CA ALA A 66 -26.43 7.63 5.19
C ALA A 66 -25.42 6.45 5.13
N CYS A 67 -24.22 6.62 5.68
CA CYS A 67 -23.15 5.64 5.65
C CYS A 67 -22.93 4.99 7.03
N PRO A 68 -22.72 3.66 7.09
CA PRO A 68 -22.78 2.70 5.99
C PRO A 68 -24.23 2.49 5.47
N PRO A 69 -24.40 1.99 4.22
CA PRO A 69 -25.74 1.72 3.69
C PRO A 69 -26.42 0.58 4.45
N ASP A 70 -27.69 0.34 4.16
CA ASP A 70 -28.34 -0.91 4.55
C ASP A 70 -27.57 -2.13 3.99
N ARG A 71 -27.44 -3.16 4.81
CA ARG A 71 -26.58 -4.31 4.47
C ARG A 71 -27.15 -5.14 3.33
N ASP A 72 -28.48 -5.30 3.25
CA ASP A 72 -29.10 -6.09 2.20
C ASP A 72 -29.02 -5.36 0.85
N LEU A 73 -29.18 -4.03 0.87
CA LEU A 73 -28.90 -3.19 -0.30
C LEU A 73 -27.45 -3.33 -0.77
N PHE A 74 -26.49 -3.26 0.16
CA PHE A 74 -25.08 -3.43 -0.18
C PHE A 74 -24.77 -4.81 -0.78
N ILE A 75 -25.32 -5.89 -0.23
CA ILE A 75 -25.12 -7.25 -0.76
C ILE A 75 -25.70 -7.36 -2.17
N LYS A 76 -26.84 -6.73 -2.43
CA LYS A 76 -27.43 -6.66 -3.78
C LYS A 76 -26.49 -5.97 -4.77
N ASP A 77 -25.90 -4.84 -4.39
CA ASP A 77 -24.94 -4.11 -5.26
C ASP A 77 -23.64 -4.89 -5.45
N LEU A 78 -23.14 -5.54 -4.39
CA LEU A 78 -21.97 -6.42 -4.48
C LEU A 78 -22.21 -7.58 -5.45
N ASN A 79 -23.39 -8.22 -5.38
CA ASN A 79 -23.79 -9.29 -6.30
C ASN A 79 -23.85 -8.78 -7.74
N ALA A 80 -24.40 -7.58 -7.99
CA ALA A 80 -24.43 -6.98 -9.31
C ALA A 80 -23.01 -6.76 -9.87
N ASN A 81 -22.10 -6.24 -9.04
CA ASN A 81 -20.71 -6.03 -9.44
C ASN A 81 -19.98 -7.34 -9.75
N LEU A 82 -20.18 -8.39 -8.94
CA LEU A 82 -19.55 -9.69 -9.20
C LEU A 82 -20.17 -10.43 -10.39
N ALA A 83 -21.47 -10.22 -10.62
CA ALA A 83 -22.15 -10.66 -11.84
C ALA A 83 -21.56 -9.99 -13.08
N ALA A 84 -21.17 -8.73 -13.00
CA ALA A 84 -20.46 -8.03 -14.08
C ALA A 84 -18.95 -8.37 -14.15
N GLY A 85 -18.35 -8.84 -13.04
CA GLY A 85 -16.90 -9.04 -12.90
C GLY A 85 -16.12 -7.75 -12.65
N HIS A 86 -16.82 -6.63 -12.49
CA HIS A 86 -16.30 -5.29 -12.25
C HIS A 86 -17.36 -4.45 -11.53
N VAL A 87 -16.98 -3.31 -10.99
CA VAL A 87 -17.94 -2.39 -10.38
C VAL A 87 -18.85 -1.80 -11.47
N VAL A 88 -20.16 -2.03 -11.42
CA VAL A 88 -21.08 -1.61 -12.51
C VAL A 88 -21.10 -0.09 -12.73
N THR A 89 -20.87 0.68 -11.67
CA THR A 89 -20.75 2.15 -11.70
C THR A 89 -19.33 2.64 -12.02
N ASN A 90 -18.34 1.74 -12.04
CA ASN A 90 -16.95 2.03 -12.38
C ASN A 90 -16.27 0.81 -13.06
N PRO A 91 -16.57 0.56 -14.35
CA PRO A 91 -16.17 -0.68 -15.02
C PRO A 91 -14.67 -0.93 -15.14
N THR A 92 -13.84 0.09 -14.90
CA THR A 92 -12.38 -0.03 -14.90
C THR A 92 -11.84 -0.82 -13.71
N VAL A 93 -12.64 -0.99 -12.65
CA VAL A 93 -12.23 -1.69 -11.43
C VAL A 93 -12.81 -3.11 -11.43
N GLY A 94 -11.94 -4.09 -11.71
CA GLY A 94 -12.29 -5.51 -11.62
C GLY A 94 -12.51 -5.97 -10.18
N LEU A 95 -13.45 -6.90 -9.98
CA LEU A 95 -13.72 -7.51 -8.69
C LEU A 95 -13.52 -9.03 -8.72
N SER A 96 -12.98 -9.57 -7.64
CA SER A 96 -12.91 -11.00 -7.37
C SER A 96 -13.42 -11.28 -5.97
N PHE A 97 -14.19 -12.36 -5.81
CA PHE A 97 -14.76 -12.77 -4.53
C PHE A 97 -14.55 -14.28 -4.33
N PRO A 98 -13.31 -14.68 -3.99
CA PRO A 98 -13.03 -16.10 -3.73
C PRO A 98 -13.83 -16.58 -2.51
N THR A 99 -14.14 -17.88 -2.44
CA THR A 99 -15.00 -18.46 -1.40
C THR A 99 -14.24 -19.24 -0.34
N ASP A 100 -12.96 -19.52 -0.53
CA ASP A 100 -12.15 -20.24 0.46
C ASP A 100 -11.78 -19.36 1.66
N ASN A 101 -11.31 -20.00 2.73
CA ASN A 101 -11.01 -19.35 4.00
C ASN A 101 -9.55 -18.91 4.15
N SER A 102 -8.75 -18.91 3.07
CA SER A 102 -7.38 -18.40 3.16
C SER A 102 -7.36 -16.90 3.51
N THR A 103 -6.29 -16.46 4.16
CA THR A 103 -6.04 -15.03 4.44
C THR A 103 -6.10 -14.19 3.17
N ALA A 104 -5.57 -14.71 2.06
CA ALA A 104 -5.61 -14.04 0.76
C ALA A 104 -7.06 -13.85 0.28
N SER A 105 -7.89 -14.90 0.38
CA SER A 105 -9.29 -14.84 -0.03
C SER A 105 -10.15 -13.96 0.88
N GLN A 106 -9.90 -13.96 2.19
CA GLN A 106 -10.55 -13.04 3.12
C GLN A 106 -10.20 -11.58 2.81
N LEU A 107 -8.93 -11.28 2.50
CA LEU A 107 -8.50 -9.94 2.09
C LEU A 107 -9.11 -9.53 0.74
N ALA A 108 -9.19 -10.45 -0.22
CA ALA A 108 -9.82 -10.19 -1.52
C ALA A 108 -11.31 -9.83 -1.35
N ARG A 109 -12.04 -10.57 -0.50
CA ARG A 109 -13.45 -10.26 -0.17
C ARG A 109 -13.61 -8.90 0.51
N LEU A 110 -12.72 -8.60 1.45
CA LEU A 110 -12.71 -7.30 2.14
C LEU A 110 -12.40 -6.14 1.20
N ASN A 111 -11.46 -6.32 0.27
CA ASN A 111 -11.18 -5.34 -0.78
C ASN A 111 -12.36 -5.18 -1.74
N ALA A 112 -13.01 -6.28 -2.17
CA ALA A 112 -14.17 -6.20 -3.04
C ALA A 112 -15.35 -5.48 -2.36
N ALA A 113 -15.56 -5.73 -1.07
CA ALA A 113 -16.56 -5.02 -0.27
C ALA A 113 -16.23 -3.53 -0.12
N ALA A 114 -14.97 -3.20 0.18
CA ALA A 114 -14.46 -1.84 0.27
C ALA A 114 -14.66 -1.05 -1.04
N VAL A 115 -14.28 -1.64 -2.17
CA VAL A 115 -14.41 -1.02 -3.49
C VAL A 115 -15.89 -0.84 -3.87
N THR A 116 -16.74 -1.83 -3.61
CA THR A 116 -18.19 -1.72 -3.83
C THR A 116 -18.76 -0.55 -3.03
N LEU A 117 -18.41 -0.46 -1.73
CA LEU A 117 -18.88 0.58 -0.82
C LEU A 117 -18.52 1.99 -1.32
N GLN A 118 -17.30 2.17 -1.81
CA GLN A 118 -16.80 3.45 -2.32
C GLN A 118 -17.43 3.86 -3.66
N ASN A 119 -18.05 2.94 -4.39
CA ASN A 119 -18.58 3.20 -5.74
C ASN A 119 -20.10 2.98 -5.84
N LEU A 120 -20.84 2.91 -4.73
CA LEU A 120 -22.29 2.60 -4.73
C LEU A 120 -23.12 3.51 -5.66
N ASN A 121 -22.77 4.79 -5.77
CA ASN A 121 -23.54 5.79 -6.50
C ASN A 121 -22.77 6.39 -7.69
N GLY A 122 -21.64 5.81 -8.10
CA GLY A 122 -20.77 6.34 -9.15
C GLY A 122 -19.29 6.10 -8.86
N SER A 123 -18.42 6.43 -9.82
CA SER A 123 -16.96 6.33 -9.63
C SER A 123 -16.50 7.21 -8.46
N GLY A 124 -16.07 6.56 -7.37
CA GLY A 124 -15.66 7.23 -6.12
C GLY A 124 -16.80 7.91 -5.34
N VAL A 125 -18.05 7.74 -5.76
CA VAL A 125 -19.22 8.30 -5.08
C VAL A 125 -19.90 7.18 -4.31
N GLY A 126 -19.67 7.14 -3.01
CA GLY A 126 -20.19 6.09 -2.14
C GLY A 126 -19.88 6.37 -0.69
N CYS A 127 -19.92 5.32 0.14
CA CYS A 127 -19.58 5.45 1.54
C CYS A 127 -18.06 5.32 1.75
N PRO A 128 -17.44 6.23 2.50
CA PRO A 128 -16.01 6.16 2.76
C PRO A 128 -15.69 4.95 3.65
N ILE A 129 -14.54 4.31 3.48
CA ILE A 129 -14.14 3.11 4.27
C ILE A 129 -14.23 3.35 5.78
N VAL A 130 -13.94 4.57 6.22
CA VAL A 130 -14.02 4.99 7.63
C VAL A 130 -15.45 4.96 8.20
N SER A 131 -16.48 4.78 7.37
CA SER A 131 -17.84 4.45 7.83
C SER A 131 -18.01 2.98 8.25
N THR A 132 -16.94 2.20 8.20
CA THR A 132 -16.93 0.78 8.55
C THR A 132 -15.67 0.45 9.35
N THR A 133 -15.67 -0.75 9.93
CA THR A 133 -14.52 -1.34 10.61
C THR A 133 -13.63 -2.16 9.68
N PHE A 134 -13.77 -2.02 8.35
CA PHE A 134 -13.00 -2.81 7.37
C PHE A 134 -11.49 -2.68 7.58
N SER A 135 -10.99 -1.51 7.96
CA SER A 135 -9.56 -1.32 8.27
C SER A 135 -9.09 -2.19 9.45
N ALA A 136 -9.89 -2.27 10.52
CA ALA A 136 -9.60 -3.11 11.68
C ALA A 136 -9.75 -4.60 11.35
N GLN A 137 -10.74 -4.96 10.55
CA GLN A 137 -10.92 -6.33 10.05
C GLN A 137 -9.77 -6.77 9.16
N GLN A 138 -9.28 -5.90 8.28
CA GLN A 138 -8.09 -6.14 7.45
C GLN A 138 -6.88 -6.49 8.33
N GLN A 139 -6.65 -5.69 9.38
CA GLN A 139 -5.57 -5.94 10.35
C GLN A 139 -5.77 -7.28 11.08
N ALA A 140 -7.00 -7.61 11.47
CA ALA A 140 -7.30 -8.89 12.13
C ALA A 140 -7.01 -10.09 11.21
N ILE A 141 -7.45 -10.05 9.96
CA ILE A 141 -7.17 -11.09 8.95
C ILE A 141 -5.66 -11.24 8.75
N GLN A 142 -4.94 -10.13 8.61
CA GLN A 142 -3.48 -10.13 8.44
C GLN A 142 -2.74 -10.68 9.66
N ALA A 143 -3.30 -10.50 10.86
CA ALA A 143 -2.80 -11.11 12.10
C ALA A 143 -3.16 -12.60 12.24
N GLY A 144 -3.77 -13.21 11.22
CA GLY A 144 -4.22 -14.61 11.24
C GLY A 144 -5.43 -14.85 12.15
N LYS A 145 -6.11 -13.78 12.60
CA LYS A 145 -7.36 -13.92 13.34
C LYS A 145 -8.48 -14.15 12.33
N PRO A 146 -9.25 -15.24 12.46
CA PRO A 146 -10.44 -15.41 11.65
C PRO A 146 -11.38 -14.23 11.89
N LEU A 147 -12.03 -13.75 10.82
CA LEU A 147 -13.07 -12.74 10.94
C LEU A 147 -14.12 -13.24 11.95
N PRO A 148 -14.64 -12.37 12.82
CA PRO A 148 -15.77 -12.75 13.66
C PRO A 148 -16.87 -13.28 12.72
N PRO A 149 -17.45 -14.46 13.02
CA PRO A 149 -18.53 -14.99 12.21
C PRO A 149 -19.61 -13.92 12.09
N SER A 150 -20.13 -13.72 10.89
CA SER A 150 -21.26 -12.84 10.62
C SER A 150 -22.39 -13.24 11.58
N ALA A 151 -22.58 -12.49 12.67
CA ALA A 151 -23.71 -12.72 13.54
C ALA A 151 -24.96 -12.50 12.68
N ALA A 152 -25.82 -13.51 12.58
CA ALA A 152 -27.11 -13.35 11.92
C ALA A 152 -27.81 -12.15 12.57
N PRO A 153 -28.40 -11.21 11.80
CA PRO A 153 -29.07 -10.06 12.36
C PRO A 153 -30.10 -10.54 13.39
N SER A 154 -29.93 -10.11 14.64
CA SER A 154 -30.98 -10.30 15.64
C SER A 154 -32.21 -9.51 15.17
N PRO A 155 -33.42 -10.10 15.17
CA PRO A 155 -34.62 -9.39 14.76
C PRO A 155 -34.75 -8.09 15.56
N PRO A 156 -35.18 -6.98 14.92
CA PRO A 156 -35.26 -5.69 15.57
C PRO A 156 -36.09 -5.81 16.85
N ALA A 157 -35.48 -5.45 17.99
CA ALA A 157 -36.19 -5.35 19.25
C ALA A 157 -37.27 -4.27 19.09
N SER A 158 -38.53 -4.70 19.02
CA SER A 158 -39.69 -3.83 19.08
C SER A 158 -39.59 -3.01 20.36
N THR A 159 -39.28 -1.73 20.23
CA THR A 159 -39.45 -0.77 21.32
C THR A 159 -40.94 -0.64 21.59
N SER A 160 -41.41 -1.31 22.64
CA SER A 160 -42.72 -1.07 23.22
C SER A 160 -42.81 0.38 23.66
N SER A 161 -43.51 1.19 22.88
CA SER A 161 -43.92 2.55 23.23
C SER A 161 -44.84 2.49 24.45
N SER A 162 -44.38 3.06 25.56
CA SER A 162 -45.20 3.29 26.74
C SER A 162 -46.19 4.44 26.52
N ASP A 163 -47.43 4.19 26.94
CA ASP A 163 -48.57 5.07 27.27
C ASP A 163 -48.56 6.59 26.94
N PRO A 164 -49.66 7.12 26.36
CA PRO A 164 -50.05 8.52 26.50
C PRO A 164 -50.93 8.76 27.75
N PRO A 165 -50.81 9.90 28.46
CA PRO A 165 -51.70 10.22 29.56
C PRO A 165 -53.08 10.70 29.06
N SER A 166 -54.12 10.14 29.71
CA SER A 166 -55.53 10.48 29.56
C SER A 166 -55.86 11.95 29.86
N LEU A 167 -56.72 12.56 29.03
CA LEU A 167 -57.63 13.63 29.43
C LEU A 167 -59.00 13.43 28.77
N THR A 168 -60.02 13.76 29.55
CA THR A 168 -61.37 13.18 29.56
C THR A 168 -62.42 14.03 28.80
N CYS A 169 -63.39 13.33 28.20
CA CYS A 169 -64.78 13.67 27.83
C CYS A 169 -65.17 14.95 27.08
N GLY A 170 -65.84 14.73 25.93
CA GLY A 170 -66.96 15.54 25.45
C GLY A 170 -67.51 15.00 24.12
N PRO A 171 -68.80 14.57 24.02
CA PRO A 171 -69.36 14.09 22.76
C PRO A 171 -70.20 15.17 22.06
N VAL A 172 -70.00 15.37 20.75
CA VAL A 172 -71.03 15.91 19.86
C VAL A 172 -70.86 15.40 18.42
N ALA A 173 -71.87 14.62 18.07
CA ALA A 173 -72.47 14.24 16.79
C ALA A 173 -72.06 14.88 15.44
N VAL A 174 -72.03 13.98 14.44
CA VAL A 174 -72.47 14.03 13.02
C VAL A 174 -71.80 14.97 12.00
N SER A 175 -71.28 14.41 10.91
CA SER A 175 -72.04 14.27 9.65
C SER A 175 -71.19 13.72 8.49
N SER A 176 -71.74 12.72 7.82
CA SER A 176 -71.33 12.18 6.52
C SER A 176 -71.37 13.24 5.42
N SER A 177 -70.44 13.15 4.45
CA SER A 177 -70.73 13.30 3.00
C SER A 177 -69.49 12.92 2.17
N ALA A 178 -69.66 11.95 1.29
CA ALA A 178 -68.88 11.73 0.06
C ALA A 178 -69.78 12.14 -1.13
N PRO A 179 -69.38 11.99 -2.40
CA PRO A 179 -68.12 12.28 -3.09
C PRO A 179 -68.36 13.23 -4.30
N ALA A 180 -67.29 13.69 -4.98
CA ALA A 180 -67.43 14.20 -6.35
C ALA A 180 -66.19 13.89 -7.19
N THR A 181 -66.44 13.10 -8.23
CA THR A 181 -65.63 12.84 -9.42
C THR A 181 -65.51 14.10 -10.29
N SER A 182 -64.35 14.33 -10.91
CA SER A 182 -64.24 15.23 -12.07
C SER A 182 -63.03 14.84 -12.93
N THR A 183 -63.34 14.47 -14.17
CA THR A 183 -62.48 14.26 -15.35
C THR A 183 -62.16 15.61 -16.04
N HIS A 184 -60.96 15.75 -16.60
CA HIS A 184 -60.56 16.63 -17.72
C HIS A 184 -59.13 16.20 -18.12
N GLU A 185 -58.80 15.67 -19.30
CA GLU A 185 -58.87 16.12 -20.71
C GLU A 185 -57.85 17.21 -21.11
N SER A 186 -56.68 16.72 -21.57
CA SER A 186 -55.77 17.09 -22.67
C SER A 186 -55.21 18.53 -22.95
N ALA A 187 -53.85 18.56 -22.98
CA ALA A 187 -52.91 19.15 -23.97
C ALA A 187 -52.61 20.68 -24.00
N PRO A 188 -51.53 21.15 -24.70
CA PRO A 188 -50.13 20.68 -24.79
C PRO A 188 -49.11 21.79 -24.37
N ALA A 189 -47.85 21.40 -24.13
CA ALA A 189 -46.77 22.32 -23.74
C ALA A 189 -46.03 22.92 -24.96
N THR A 190 -45.95 24.24 -25.01
CA THR A 190 -45.19 25.06 -25.95
C THR A 190 -43.77 25.30 -25.44
N SER A 191 -42.78 25.11 -26.32
CA SER A 191 -41.38 25.46 -26.12
C SER A 191 -41.16 26.97 -25.97
N ALA A 192 -40.34 27.37 -25.00
CA ALA A 192 -39.72 28.70 -24.98
C ALA A 192 -38.27 28.57 -24.48
N SER A 193 -37.32 28.86 -25.37
CA SER A 193 -35.92 29.13 -25.08
C SER A 193 -35.79 30.37 -24.20
N ALA A 194 -35.03 30.27 -23.12
CA ALA A 194 -34.52 31.43 -22.38
C ALA A 194 -32.98 31.40 -22.42
N THR A 195 -32.43 32.38 -23.12
CA THR A 195 -31.02 32.77 -23.13
C THR A 195 -30.68 33.33 -21.75
N VAL A 196 -29.74 32.70 -21.03
CA VAL A 196 -29.23 33.23 -19.76
C VAL A 196 -27.81 33.77 -19.97
N THR A 197 -27.72 35.07 -19.76
CA THR A 197 -26.51 35.90 -19.70
C THR A 197 -25.59 35.46 -18.56
N SER A 198 -24.32 35.21 -18.88
CA SER A 198 -23.26 34.89 -17.93
C SER A 198 -22.76 36.15 -17.23
N VAL A 199 -22.92 36.21 -15.90
CA VAL A 199 -22.14 37.09 -15.03
C VAL A 199 -21.20 36.24 -14.19
N GLY A 200 -19.90 36.54 -14.31
CA GLY A 200 -18.83 35.84 -13.63
C GLY A 200 -18.84 36.13 -12.13
N SER A 201 -19.06 35.09 -11.34
CA SER A 201 -18.68 35.03 -9.93
C SER A 201 -17.43 34.17 -9.81
N SER A 202 -16.30 34.82 -9.59
CA SER A 202 -15.05 34.18 -9.20
C SER A 202 -15.23 33.50 -7.85
N ALA A 203 -15.36 32.18 -7.86
CA ALA A 203 -15.32 31.36 -6.66
C ALA A 203 -13.90 31.38 -6.07
N PRO A 204 -13.73 31.45 -4.74
CA PRO A 204 -12.42 31.37 -4.10
C PRO A 204 -11.82 29.98 -4.33
N ALA A 205 -10.55 29.96 -4.72
CA ALA A 205 -9.78 28.73 -4.94
C ALA A 205 -9.81 27.83 -3.69
N PRO A 206 -9.94 26.50 -3.84
CA PRO A 206 -9.80 25.58 -2.73
C PRO A 206 -8.40 25.70 -2.15
N THR A 207 -8.32 25.98 -0.85
CA THR A 207 -7.07 26.05 -0.09
C THR A 207 -6.44 24.66 -0.03
N SER A 208 -5.50 24.39 -0.94
CA SER A 208 -4.71 23.15 -0.99
C SER A 208 -3.83 23.02 0.26
N SER A 209 -4.32 22.29 1.26
CA SER A 209 -3.61 22.05 2.53
C SER A 209 -2.89 20.70 2.56
N SER A 210 -2.03 20.44 1.57
CA SER A 210 -0.99 19.41 1.65
C SER A 210 0.36 20.07 1.37
N GLY A 211 0.79 20.92 2.30
CA GLY A 211 2.05 21.69 2.26
C GLY A 211 3.34 20.85 2.40
N ALA A 212 3.37 19.65 1.84
CA ALA A 212 4.59 18.86 1.75
C ALA A 212 5.44 19.38 0.60
N SER A 213 6.67 19.81 0.88
CA SER A 213 7.65 20.14 -0.16
C SER A 213 8.03 18.91 -0.98
N ASP A 214 8.41 19.08 -2.25
CA ASP A 214 8.84 17.99 -3.14
C ASP A 214 9.94 17.10 -2.53
N SER A 215 10.90 17.71 -1.83
CA SER A 215 11.94 16.99 -1.10
C SER A 215 11.36 16.09 0.01
N ALA A 216 10.39 16.60 0.77
CA ALA A 216 9.70 15.83 1.80
C ALA A 216 8.87 14.68 1.21
N ILE A 217 8.24 14.90 0.04
CA ILE A 217 7.54 13.83 -0.67
C ILE A 217 8.53 12.75 -1.12
N ALA A 218 9.66 13.14 -1.69
CA ALA A 218 10.70 12.21 -2.13
C ALA A 218 11.31 11.40 -0.97
N GLU A 219 11.59 12.04 0.17
CA GLU A 219 12.13 11.38 1.36
C GLU A 219 11.13 10.41 2.00
N LEU A 220 9.85 10.79 2.03
CA LEU A 220 8.78 10.00 2.63
C LEU A 220 8.13 9.00 1.67
N ALA A 221 8.48 9.04 0.38
CA ALA A 221 8.00 8.09 -0.60
C ALA A 221 8.43 6.68 -0.18
N PRO A 222 7.52 5.70 -0.17
CA PRO A 222 7.90 4.30 0.02
C PRO A 222 8.85 3.84 -1.10
N PRO A 223 9.96 3.16 -0.80
CA PRO A 223 10.84 2.62 -1.83
C PRO A 223 10.15 1.47 -2.57
N LEU A 224 10.37 1.31 -3.87
CA LEU A 224 9.74 0.22 -4.64
C LEU A 224 10.26 -1.16 -4.17
N GLY A 225 11.55 -1.22 -3.83
CA GLY A 225 12.21 -2.40 -3.27
C GLY A 225 12.34 -3.59 -4.23
N PHE A 226 12.11 -3.37 -5.52
CA PHE A 226 12.29 -4.35 -6.59
C PHE A 226 12.74 -3.63 -7.86
N ILE A 227 13.43 -4.32 -8.75
CA ILE A 227 13.90 -3.78 -10.03
C ILE A 227 13.10 -4.39 -11.18
N SER A 228 12.90 -3.64 -12.25
CA SER A 228 12.24 -4.14 -13.46
C SER A 228 13.12 -5.10 -14.24
N GLY A 229 12.52 -5.86 -15.17
CA GLY A 229 13.25 -6.71 -16.09
C GLY A 229 13.81 -8.01 -15.49
N VAL A 230 13.39 -8.42 -14.30
CA VAL A 230 13.87 -9.66 -13.67
C VAL A 230 13.32 -10.89 -14.41
N ASN A 231 14.22 -11.76 -14.88
CA ASN A 231 13.89 -13.03 -15.54
C ASN A 231 12.83 -12.91 -16.66
N PRO A 232 13.13 -12.20 -17.76
CA PRO A 232 12.19 -12.03 -18.86
C PRO A 232 11.84 -13.37 -19.51
N THR A 233 10.55 -13.62 -19.72
CA THR A 233 10.05 -14.85 -20.37
C THR A 233 10.16 -14.83 -21.89
N GLY A 234 10.45 -13.66 -22.48
CA GLY A 234 10.38 -13.42 -23.93
C GLY A 234 8.97 -13.06 -24.44
N THR A 235 7.93 -13.12 -23.60
CA THR A 235 6.55 -12.69 -23.95
C THR A 235 6.22 -11.25 -23.52
N GLY A 236 7.20 -10.53 -22.97
CA GLY A 236 7.00 -9.21 -22.35
C GLY A 236 6.74 -9.26 -20.85
N ASP A 237 6.68 -10.45 -20.27
CA ASP A 237 6.49 -10.67 -18.83
C ASP A 237 7.82 -10.99 -18.12
N CYS A 238 7.91 -10.53 -16.88
CA CYS A 238 9.03 -10.69 -15.97
C CYS A 238 8.54 -11.19 -14.62
N ASP A 239 9.45 -11.70 -13.78
CA ASP A 239 9.14 -12.08 -12.42
C ASP A 239 8.88 -10.85 -11.56
N GLY A 240 7.78 -10.87 -10.80
CA GLY A 240 7.43 -9.84 -9.83
C GLY A 240 8.10 -10.02 -8.47
N ALA A 241 7.87 -9.04 -7.59
CA ALA A 241 8.51 -8.96 -6.28
C ALA A 241 7.91 -9.89 -5.22
N VAL A 242 6.74 -10.48 -5.51
CA VAL A 242 6.01 -11.36 -4.59
C VAL A 242 5.67 -12.66 -5.29
N ASP A 243 5.81 -13.73 -4.52
CA ASP A 243 5.43 -15.07 -4.94
C ASP A 243 3.92 -15.28 -4.83
N ASP A 244 3.39 -16.15 -5.69
CA ASP A 244 2.03 -16.65 -5.65
C ASP A 244 1.85 -17.70 -4.53
N ALA A 245 0.65 -18.29 -4.45
CA ALA A 245 0.36 -19.32 -3.44
C ALA A 245 1.21 -20.59 -3.59
N ASN A 246 1.82 -20.82 -4.75
CA ASN A 246 2.69 -21.96 -5.04
C ASN A 246 4.17 -21.65 -4.81
N GLY A 247 4.50 -20.44 -4.36
CA GLY A 247 5.88 -19.99 -4.18
C GLY A 247 6.59 -19.63 -5.49
N GLN A 248 5.84 -19.39 -6.58
CA GLN A 248 6.39 -18.91 -7.84
C GLN A 248 6.22 -17.40 -7.96
N PRO A 249 7.22 -16.64 -8.44
CA PRO A 249 7.08 -15.21 -8.66
C PRO A 249 5.89 -14.88 -9.56
N ILE A 250 5.03 -13.96 -9.12
CA ILE A 250 3.88 -13.52 -9.93
C ILE A 250 4.42 -12.79 -11.15
N LYS A 251 3.97 -13.18 -12.35
CA LYS A 251 4.37 -12.51 -13.59
C LYS A 251 3.81 -11.10 -13.69
N ILE A 252 4.65 -10.15 -14.10
CA ILE A 252 4.34 -8.74 -14.29
C ILE A 252 4.89 -8.26 -15.64
N PRO A 253 4.40 -7.14 -16.20
CA PRO A 253 5.05 -6.52 -17.35
C PRO A 253 6.52 -6.20 -17.04
N CYS A 254 7.44 -6.48 -17.97
CA CYS A 254 8.87 -6.24 -17.75
C CYS A 254 9.26 -4.78 -17.53
N SER A 255 8.41 -3.82 -17.92
CA SER A 255 8.57 -2.39 -17.63
C SER A 255 8.23 -2.03 -16.18
N CYS A 256 7.73 -2.98 -15.38
CA CYS A 256 7.34 -2.76 -14.00
C CYS A 256 8.34 -3.40 -13.03
N PRO A 257 8.62 -2.74 -11.89
CA PRO A 257 8.20 -1.38 -11.53
C PRO A 257 8.98 -0.30 -12.34
N PRO A 258 8.49 0.95 -12.43
CA PRO A 258 9.26 2.04 -13.02
C PRO A 258 10.54 2.32 -12.22
N ASP A 259 11.44 3.16 -12.77
CA ASP A 259 12.56 3.67 -11.98
C ASP A 259 12.05 4.43 -10.74
N GLN A 260 12.85 4.41 -9.66
CA GLN A 260 12.50 5.06 -8.40
C GLN A 260 12.29 6.58 -8.59
N ASN A 261 13.08 7.25 -9.43
CA ASN A 261 12.93 8.69 -9.66
C ASN A 261 11.66 8.99 -10.47
N ASP A 262 11.36 8.19 -11.50
CA ASP A 262 10.13 8.34 -12.29
C ASP A 262 8.89 8.13 -11.42
N TYR A 263 8.92 7.12 -10.54
CA TYR A 263 7.86 6.89 -9.57
C TYR A 263 7.70 8.07 -8.60
N ILE A 264 8.80 8.60 -8.03
CA ILE A 264 8.74 9.75 -7.12
C ILE A 264 8.23 11.00 -7.82
N ALA A 265 8.62 11.23 -9.08
CA ALA A 265 8.12 12.34 -9.88
C ALA A 265 6.60 12.26 -10.08
N ASN A 266 6.08 11.07 -10.43
CA ASN A 266 4.65 10.83 -10.58
C ASN A 266 3.89 10.96 -9.25
N LEU A 267 4.46 10.43 -8.16
CA LEU A 267 3.88 10.57 -6.82
C LEU A 267 3.81 12.05 -6.42
N THR A 268 4.86 12.82 -6.67
CA THR A 268 4.90 14.26 -6.39
C THR A 268 3.83 15.01 -7.17
N ALA A 269 3.65 14.70 -8.46
CA ALA A 269 2.59 15.29 -9.28
C ALA A 269 1.20 14.98 -8.71
N ASN A 270 0.95 13.73 -8.31
CA ASN A 270 -0.29 13.28 -7.71
C ASN A 270 -0.59 13.97 -6.36
N VAL A 271 0.43 14.08 -5.49
CA VAL A 271 0.28 14.73 -4.18
C VAL A 271 -0.02 16.23 -4.33
N ARG A 272 0.63 16.90 -5.30
CA ARG A 272 0.35 18.31 -5.62
C ARG A 272 -1.07 18.51 -6.16
N ALA A 273 -1.54 17.57 -6.98
CA ALA A 273 -2.90 17.60 -7.51
C ALA A 273 -3.95 17.26 -6.44
N GLY A 274 -3.56 16.54 -5.37
CA GLY A 274 -4.48 15.98 -4.38
C GLY A 274 -5.30 14.79 -4.90
N HIS A 275 -4.96 14.28 -6.09
CA HIS A 275 -5.60 13.16 -6.78
C HIS A 275 -4.62 12.55 -7.79
N ALA A 276 -4.94 11.37 -8.33
CA ALA A 276 -4.10 10.73 -9.34
C ALA A 276 -4.24 11.52 -10.65
N VAL A 277 -3.16 12.12 -11.16
CA VAL A 277 -3.20 13.02 -12.33
C VAL A 277 -3.81 12.34 -13.56
N HIS A 278 -3.54 11.06 -13.75
CA HIS A 278 -4.11 10.26 -14.84
C HIS A 278 -5.40 9.51 -14.47
N ASN A 279 -5.90 9.70 -13.24
CA ASN A 279 -7.20 9.20 -12.80
C ASN A 279 -7.82 10.13 -11.73
N PRO A 280 -8.33 11.30 -12.13
CA PRO A 280 -8.70 12.36 -11.17
C PRO A 280 -9.84 12.01 -10.20
N SER A 281 -10.62 10.96 -10.47
CA SER A 281 -11.65 10.49 -9.53
C SER A 281 -11.06 9.83 -8.28
N VAL A 282 -9.77 9.48 -8.28
CA VAL A 282 -9.09 8.89 -7.13
C VAL A 282 -8.33 9.98 -6.37
N ALA A 283 -8.92 10.42 -5.26
CA ALA A 283 -8.28 11.35 -4.34
C ALA A 283 -7.04 10.72 -3.67
N LEU A 284 -6.03 11.55 -3.42
CA LEU A 284 -4.78 11.16 -2.79
C LEU A 284 -4.53 11.99 -1.54
N SER A 285 -4.19 11.30 -0.45
CA SER A 285 -3.73 11.91 0.79
C SER A 285 -2.30 11.47 1.08
N PHE A 286 -1.44 12.43 1.38
CA PHE A 286 -0.03 12.19 1.68
C PHE A 286 0.39 12.93 2.95
N PRO A 287 -0.05 12.43 4.12
CA PRO A 287 0.34 13.02 5.40
C PRO A 287 1.84 12.90 5.61
N THR A 288 2.46 13.85 6.32
CA THR A 288 3.91 13.92 6.51
C THR A 288 4.39 13.43 7.88
N ASP A 289 3.48 13.19 8.83
CA ASP A 289 3.85 12.70 10.15
C ASP A 289 4.22 11.20 10.13
N ASN A 290 4.82 10.72 11.22
CA ASN A 290 5.33 9.35 11.30
C ASN A 290 4.37 8.36 11.96
N SER A 291 3.09 8.70 12.14
CA SER A 291 2.12 7.72 12.65
C SER A 291 1.97 6.53 11.71
N THR A 292 1.62 5.37 12.25
CA THR A 292 1.31 4.16 11.46
C THR A 292 0.21 4.44 10.42
N ALA A 293 -0.79 5.25 10.79
CA ALA A 293 -1.85 5.67 9.88
C ALA A 293 -1.30 6.49 8.70
N SER A 294 -0.42 7.45 8.98
CA SER A 294 0.19 8.29 7.94
C SER A 294 1.15 7.52 7.05
N GLN A 295 1.92 6.58 7.61
CA GLN A 295 2.76 5.67 6.82
C GLN A 295 1.93 4.77 5.89
N LEU A 296 0.80 4.22 6.37
CA LEU A 296 -0.12 3.45 5.53
C LEU A 296 -0.80 4.32 4.47
N ALA A 297 -1.17 5.55 4.79
CA ALA A 297 -1.72 6.49 3.82
C ALA A 297 -0.72 6.80 2.70
N ARG A 298 0.56 7.05 3.04
CA ARG A 298 1.64 7.21 2.04
C ARG A 298 1.86 5.96 1.19
N LEU A 299 1.80 4.78 1.80
CA LEU A 299 1.90 3.51 1.06
C LEU A 299 0.72 3.30 0.11
N ASN A 300 -0.49 3.64 0.52
CA ASN A 300 -1.67 3.61 -0.35
C ASN A 300 -1.56 4.65 -1.48
N ALA A 301 -1.07 5.86 -1.17
CA ALA A 301 -0.82 6.90 -2.18
C ALA A 301 0.18 6.43 -3.25
N ALA A 302 1.27 5.78 -2.81
CA ALA A 302 2.25 5.17 -3.68
C ALA A 302 1.64 4.05 -4.54
N ALA A 303 0.84 3.18 -3.94
CA ALA A 303 0.13 2.10 -4.62
C ALA A 303 -0.80 2.63 -5.72
N VAL A 304 -1.63 3.63 -5.40
CA VAL A 304 -2.52 4.30 -6.36
C VAL A 304 -1.72 4.95 -7.49
N THR A 305 -0.60 5.60 -7.16
CA THR A 305 0.28 6.22 -8.15
C THR A 305 0.77 5.19 -9.17
N LEU A 306 1.29 4.04 -8.71
CA LEU A 306 1.78 2.97 -9.60
C LEU A 306 0.69 2.40 -10.49
N GLN A 307 -0.51 2.19 -9.95
CA GLN A 307 -1.64 1.62 -10.70
C GLN A 307 -2.21 2.58 -11.75
N ASN A 308 -1.94 3.87 -11.65
CA ASN A 308 -2.50 4.90 -12.52
C ASN A 308 -1.43 5.67 -13.30
N LEU A 309 -0.24 5.10 -13.53
CA LEU A 309 0.85 5.80 -14.23
C LEU A 309 0.50 6.22 -15.67
N ASN A 310 -0.34 5.46 -16.36
CA ASN A 310 -0.68 5.66 -17.78
C ASN A 310 -2.19 5.79 -18.03
N GLY A 311 -2.98 6.04 -16.98
CA GLY A 311 -4.45 6.13 -17.07
C GLY A 311 -5.15 5.33 -15.96
N PRO A 312 -6.49 5.37 -15.89
CA PRO A 312 -7.26 4.66 -14.88
C PRO A 312 -7.00 3.14 -14.92
N GLY A 313 -6.32 2.62 -13.88
CA GLY A 313 -5.96 1.21 -13.79
C GLY A 313 -4.90 0.73 -14.80
N VAL A 314 -4.31 1.64 -15.58
CA VAL A 314 -3.26 1.33 -16.54
C VAL A 314 -1.93 1.77 -15.93
N GLY A 315 -1.22 0.82 -15.34
CA GLY A 315 0.03 1.08 -14.65
C GLY A 315 0.71 -0.20 -14.21
N CYS A 316 1.60 -0.08 -13.23
CA CYS A 316 2.30 -1.23 -12.67
C CYS A 316 1.48 -1.89 -11.55
N PRO A 317 1.30 -3.22 -11.60
CA PRO A 317 0.56 -3.90 -10.55
C PRO A 317 1.36 -3.86 -9.24
N ILE A 318 0.69 -3.80 -8.08
CA ILE A 318 1.36 -3.68 -6.76
C ILE A 318 2.36 -4.81 -6.51
N VAL A 319 2.08 -6.00 -7.06
CA VAL A 319 2.94 -7.18 -6.99
C VAL A 319 4.30 -7.01 -7.68
N SER A 320 4.49 -5.93 -8.46
CA SER A 320 5.79 -5.50 -8.97
C SER A 320 6.68 -4.80 -7.93
N THR A 321 6.17 -4.61 -6.72
CA THR A 321 6.89 -3.92 -5.63
C THR A 321 6.84 -4.72 -4.35
N THR A 322 7.63 -4.29 -3.38
CA THR A 322 7.61 -4.84 -2.02
C THR A 322 6.59 -4.17 -1.10
N PHE A 323 5.64 -3.39 -1.64
CA PHE A 323 4.68 -2.64 -0.83
C PHE A 323 3.86 -3.55 0.11
N SER A 324 3.48 -4.75 -0.32
CA SER A 324 2.80 -5.71 0.56
C SER A 324 3.63 -6.10 1.79
N ALA A 325 4.96 -6.23 1.63
CA ALA A 325 5.86 -6.51 2.75
C ALA A 325 6.06 -5.27 3.63
N GLN A 326 6.18 -4.09 3.03
CA GLN A 326 6.27 -2.81 3.75
C GLN A 326 5.01 -2.52 4.56
N GLN A 327 3.83 -2.81 4.01
CA GLN A 327 2.56 -2.68 4.71
C GLN A 327 2.56 -3.51 6.00
N LYS A 328 2.97 -4.77 5.90
CA LYS A 328 3.12 -5.67 7.06
C LYS A 328 4.12 -5.12 8.07
N ALA A 329 5.24 -4.56 7.60
CA ALA A 329 6.25 -3.95 8.47
C ALA A 329 5.68 -2.75 9.25
N ILE A 330 5.00 -1.82 8.56
CA ILE A 330 4.35 -0.65 9.17
C ILE A 330 3.34 -1.07 10.23
N GLN A 331 2.51 -2.08 9.91
CA GLN A 331 1.51 -2.60 10.84
C GLN A 331 2.13 -3.27 12.07
N ALA A 332 3.31 -3.88 11.91
CA ALA A 332 4.10 -4.42 13.01
C ALA A 332 4.84 -3.32 13.81
N GLY A 333 4.61 -2.05 13.51
CA GLY A 333 5.24 -0.90 14.17
C GLY A 333 6.67 -0.63 13.71
N LEU A 334 7.10 -1.22 12.59
CA LEU A 334 8.38 -0.87 11.98
C LEU A 334 8.21 0.39 11.12
N PRO A 335 9.12 1.38 11.22
CA PRO A 335 9.10 2.50 10.30
C PRO A 335 9.38 2.02 8.87
N LEU A 336 8.80 2.72 7.89
CA LEU A 336 9.17 2.57 6.48
C LEU A 336 10.69 2.72 6.31
N PRO A 337 11.36 1.86 5.52
CA PRO A 337 12.72 2.14 5.09
C PRO A 337 12.73 3.46 4.32
N ALA A 338 13.65 4.36 4.68
CA ALA A 338 13.79 5.64 3.99
C ALA A 338 14.04 5.40 2.49
N SER A 339 13.39 6.17 1.62
CA SER A 339 13.68 6.12 0.19
C SER A 339 15.12 6.55 -0.05
N VAL A 340 15.93 5.61 -0.49
CA VAL A 340 17.29 5.87 -0.97
C VAL A 340 17.20 6.40 -2.40
N VAL A 341 16.89 7.69 -2.53
CA VAL A 341 17.00 8.38 -3.82
C VAL A 341 18.49 8.62 -4.08
N PRO A 342 19.09 8.12 -5.18
CA PRO A 342 20.44 8.49 -5.52
C PRO A 342 20.47 10.00 -5.79
N SER A 343 21.20 10.76 -4.96
CA SER A 343 21.41 12.19 -5.18
C SER A 343 22.08 12.36 -6.54
N ALA A 344 21.37 12.98 -7.49
CA ALA A 344 21.89 13.28 -8.82
C ALA A 344 23.05 14.28 -8.68
N GLY A 345 24.28 13.78 -8.72
CA GLY A 345 25.46 14.62 -8.82
C GLY A 345 25.40 15.44 -10.11
N SER A 346 25.44 16.77 -9.98
CA SER A 346 25.55 17.69 -11.12
C SER A 346 26.77 17.33 -11.99
N PRO A 347 26.63 17.23 -13.32
CA PRO A 347 27.78 17.09 -14.20
C PRO A 347 28.47 18.45 -14.37
N SER A 348 29.54 18.69 -13.62
CA SER A 348 30.44 19.81 -13.90
C SER A 348 31.43 19.38 -14.99
N ALA A 349 31.17 19.81 -16.22
CA ALA A 349 32.13 19.78 -17.32
C ALA A 349 33.20 20.87 -17.10
N GLY A 350 34.47 20.58 -17.42
CA GLY A 350 35.47 21.63 -17.57
C GLY A 350 36.92 21.22 -17.31
N THR A 351 37.48 20.36 -18.15
CA THR A 351 38.92 20.17 -18.32
C THR A 351 39.65 21.49 -18.60
N SER A 352 40.68 21.82 -17.82
CA SER A 352 41.86 22.52 -18.33
C SER A 352 43.11 22.24 -17.51
N ARG A 353 44.16 21.91 -18.27
CA ARG A 353 45.48 21.40 -17.90
C ARG A 353 46.48 22.55 -17.99
N VAL A 354 47.23 22.86 -16.93
CA VAL A 354 48.57 23.52 -17.01
C VAL A 354 49.40 23.18 -15.76
N THR A 355 50.46 22.39 -16.01
CA THR A 355 51.86 22.51 -15.57
C THR A 355 52.26 22.49 -14.08
N ALA A 356 53.19 21.57 -13.80
CA ALA A 356 54.00 21.47 -12.59
C ALA A 356 54.98 22.65 -12.43
N THR A 357 55.22 23.07 -11.19
CA THR A 357 56.49 23.66 -10.75
C THR A 357 56.70 23.34 -9.27
N THR A 358 57.91 22.91 -8.98
CA THR A 358 58.48 22.47 -7.71
C THR A 358 58.84 23.65 -6.79
N SER A 359 58.82 23.37 -5.48
CA SER A 359 59.71 23.87 -4.42
C SER A 359 59.15 24.80 -3.33
N SER A 360 59.50 24.42 -2.10
CA SER A 360 59.91 25.23 -0.93
C SER A 360 58.92 25.51 0.20
N THR A 361 59.18 24.78 1.29
CA THR A 361 59.21 25.13 2.72
C THR A 361 58.91 26.59 3.12
N ALA A 362 57.98 26.77 4.06
CA ALA A 362 57.98 27.88 5.01
C ALA A 362 57.19 27.54 6.30
N VAL A 363 57.63 28.17 7.38
CA VAL A 363 57.42 27.86 8.79
C VAL A 363 56.19 28.59 9.38
N ALA A 364 55.68 28.00 10.46
CA ALA A 364 54.70 28.43 11.46
C ALA A 364 54.37 29.94 11.61
N THR A 365 53.10 30.23 11.89
CA THR A 365 52.69 31.27 12.87
C THR A 365 51.35 30.92 13.49
N ALA A 366 51.24 31.12 14.80
CA ALA A 366 50.11 30.76 15.66
C ALA A 366 49.16 31.95 15.96
N ALA A 367 47.93 31.57 16.35
CA ALA A 367 46.94 32.28 17.19
C ALA A 367 46.04 33.37 16.55
N PRO A 368 44.87 33.73 17.14
CA PRO A 368 44.14 33.12 18.27
C PRO A 368 42.65 32.76 17.98
N THR A 369 42.10 32.08 18.97
CA THR A 369 40.72 31.63 19.21
C THR A 369 39.66 32.73 19.22
N THR A 370 38.52 32.48 18.57
CA THR A 370 37.21 33.03 18.98
C THR A 370 36.14 31.95 18.91
N SER A 371 35.63 31.63 20.10
CA SER A 371 34.54 30.69 20.39
C SER A 371 33.23 31.14 19.74
N SER A 372 32.63 30.25 18.94
CA SER A 372 31.22 30.33 18.56
C SER A 372 30.57 28.99 18.88
N SER A 373 29.64 29.03 19.82
CA SER A 373 28.93 27.88 20.40
C SER A 373 28.09 27.18 19.33
N ALA A 374 28.53 26.00 18.90
CA ALA A 374 27.78 25.08 18.05
C ALA A 374 26.72 24.32 18.87
N PRO A 375 25.56 23.96 18.28
CA PRO A 375 24.52 23.22 18.97
C PRO A 375 25.00 21.80 19.31
N SER A 376 24.58 21.32 20.48
CA SER A 376 24.92 20.05 21.10
C SER A 376 24.91 18.87 20.12
N SER A 377 26.09 18.45 19.71
CA SER A 377 26.34 17.20 18.99
C SER A 377 25.97 16.02 19.89
N SER A 378 25.00 15.22 19.44
CA SER A 378 24.75 13.87 19.93
C SER A 378 26.09 13.13 20.03
N SER A 379 26.46 12.69 21.23
CA SER A 379 27.71 11.98 21.47
C SER A 379 27.79 10.78 20.52
N ALA A 380 28.72 10.83 19.55
CA ALA A 380 28.95 9.72 18.64
C ALA A 380 29.23 8.45 19.48
N ALA A 381 28.52 7.35 19.18
CA ALA A 381 28.68 6.11 19.92
C ALA A 381 30.14 5.65 19.83
N SER A 382 30.73 5.27 20.97
CA SER A 382 32.11 4.77 20.97
C SER A 382 32.23 3.47 20.17
N ALA A 383 33.39 3.22 19.56
CA ALA A 383 33.64 1.97 18.81
C ALA A 383 33.39 0.71 19.67
N THR A 384 33.72 0.77 20.96
CA THR A 384 33.43 -0.30 21.91
C THR A 384 31.93 -0.50 22.12
N SER A 385 31.15 0.58 22.20
CA SER A 385 29.67 0.51 22.30
C SER A 385 29.06 -0.09 21.03
N ILE A 386 29.57 0.28 19.86
CA ILE A 386 29.12 -0.26 18.57
C ILE A 386 29.43 -1.76 18.50
N ALA A 387 30.66 -2.17 18.84
CA ALA A 387 31.05 -3.57 18.85
C ALA A 387 30.19 -4.41 19.81
N ALA A 388 29.88 -3.89 21.00
CA ALA A 388 29.06 -4.59 21.99
C ALA A 388 27.58 -4.74 21.57
N LEU A 389 27.06 -3.79 20.79
CA LEU A 389 25.68 -3.78 20.31
C LEU A 389 25.51 -4.34 18.90
N ALA A 390 26.62 -4.62 18.20
CA ALA A 390 26.61 -5.16 16.85
C ALA A 390 26.00 -6.57 16.84
N PRO A 391 24.98 -6.83 16.01
CA PRO A 391 24.43 -8.18 15.85
C PRO A 391 25.53 -9.17 15.45
N PRO A 392 25.61 -10.36 16.08
CA PRO A 392 26.56 -11.39 15.68
C PRO A 392 26.20 -11.94 14.30
N LEU A 393 27.18 -12.23 13.44
CA LEU A 393 26.91 -12.78 12.10
C LEU A 393 26.26 -14.17 12.17
N GLY A 394 26.64 -14.97 13.19
CA GLY A 394 26.04 -16.27 13.49
C GLY A 394 26.33 -17.38 12.48
N PHE A 395 27.26 -17.15 11.54
CA PHE A 395 27.67 -18.12 10.53
C PHE A 395 29.13 -17.88 10.11
N GLN A 396 29.80 -18.88 9.53
CA GLN A 396 31.19 -18.80 9.08
C GLN A 396 31.27 -18.89 7.56
N SER A 397 32.25 -18.23 6.96
CA SER A 397 32.54 -18.32 5.53
C SER A 397 33.06 -19.71 5.16
N GLY A 398 32.91 -20.10 3.89
CA GLY A 398 33.55 -21.31 3.38
C GLY A 398 32.84 -22.64 3.72
N VAL A 399 31.58 -22.59 4.18
CA VAL A 399 30.83 -23.81 4.52
C VAL A 399 30.40 -24.53 3.24
N ASN A 400 30.76 -25.81 3.11
CA ASN A 400 30.41 -26.70 1.99
C ASN A 400 30.66 -26.08 0.60
N PRO A 401 31.94 -25.82 0.23
CA PRO A 401 32.26 -25.25 -1.07
C PRO A 401 31.85 -26.21 -2.19
N THR A 402 31.16 -25.69 -3.20
CA THR A 402 30.71 -26.47 -4.38
C THR A 402 31.80 -26.67 -5.43
N GLY A 403 32.93 -25.97 -5.30
CA GLY A 403 33.96 -25.87 -6.33
C GLY A 403 33.72 -24.79 -7.40
N SER A 404 32.53 -24.16 -7.45
CA SER A 404 32.22 -23.03 -8.35
C SER A 404 32.54 -21.66 -7.76
N GLY A 405 33.05 -21.60 -6.53
CA GLY A 405 33.20 -20.37 -5.75
C GLY A 405 32.02 -20.06 -4.82
N ASP A 406 30.98 -20.91 -4.85
CA ASP A 406 29.80 -20.81 -3.98
C ASP A 406 29.88 -21.76 -2.79
N CYS A 407 29.31 -21.32 -1.68
CA CYS A 407 29.22 -22.02 -0.41
C CYS A 407 27.77 -21.99 0.08
N ASP A 408 27.46 -22.87 1.04
CA ASP A 408 26.16 -22.87 1.71
C ASP A 408 26.04 -21.65 2.63
N GLY A 409 24.90 -20.96 2.54
CA GLY A 409 24.54 -19.84 3.41
C GLY A 409 23.91 -20.28 4.73
N ALA A 410 23.69 -19.31 5.61
CA ALA A 410 23.19 -19.51 6.96
C ALA A 410 21.68 -19.83 7.03
N VAL A 411 20.95 -19.55 5.95
CA VAL A 411 19.51 -19.73 5.86
C VAL A 411 19.17 -20.70 4.74
N ASN A 412 18.15 -21.52 4.98
CA ASN A 412 17.57 -22.37 3.96
C ASN A 412 16.60 -21.54 3.09
N GLY A 413 16.64 -21.78 1.78
CA GLY A 413 15.67 -21.30 0.83
C GLY A 413 14.31 -21.96 1.01
N THR A 414 13.37 -21.60 0.13
CA THR A 414 12.01 -22.15 0.12
C THR A 414 11.98 -23.65 -0.20
N ASP A 415 13.00 -24.17 -0.87
CA ASP A 415 13.21 -25.59 -1.16
C ASP A 415 13.81 -26.39 0.02
N GLY A 416 14.03 -25.73 1.16
CA GLY A 416 14.63 -26.33 2.35
C GLY A 416 16.13 -26.54 2.27
N LYS A 417 16.79 -26.14 1.16
CA LYS A 417 18.25 -26.25 1.00
C LYS A 417 18.93 -24.93 1.38
N PRO A 418 20.18 -24.96 1.86
CA PRO A 418 20.93 -23.73 2.12
C PRO A 418 21.02 -22.84 0.87
N VAL A 419 20.76 -21.54 1.02
CA VAL A 419 20.92 -20.55 -0.05
C VAL A 419 22.39 -20.46 -0.43
N LYS A 420 22.74 -20.58 -1.71
CA LYS A 420 24.12 -20.44 -2.17
C LYS A 420 24.61 -18.99 -2.09
N ILE A 421 25.81 -18.80 -1.56
CA ILE A 421 26.46 -17.50 -1.36
C ILE A 421 27.92 -17.58 -1.80
N PRO A 422 28.60 -16.45 -2.10
CA PRO A 422 30.04 -16.47 -2.34
C PRO A 422 30.80 -17.03 -1.14
N CYS A 423 31.79 -17.90 -1.36
CA CYS A 423 32.52 -18.55 -0.26
C CYS A 423 33.29 -17.58 0.66
N ALA A 424 33.57 -16.35 0.21
CA ALA A 424 34.16 -15.30 1.03
C ALA A 424 33.17 -14.66 2.01
N CYS A 425 31.88 -15.04 1.97
CA CYS A 425 30.82 -14.49 2.80
C CYS A 425 30.38 -15.48 3.89
N PRO A 426 30.05 -15.00 5.11
CA PRO A 426 30.22 -13.62 5.58
C PRO A 426 31.71 -13.27 5.86
N PRO A 427 32.08 -11.98 5.94
CA PRO A 427 33.42 -11.60 6.40
C PRO A 427 33.62 -12.04 7.86
N THR A 428 34.85 -11.92 8.38
CA THR A 428 35.08 -12.13 9.82
C THR A 428 34.29 -11.13 10.67
N GLN A 429 33.94 -11.51 11.89
CA GLN A 429 33.22 -10.63 12.83
C GLN A 429 33.97 -9.32 13.06
N GLU A 430 35.31 -9.36 13.13
CA GLU A 430 36.16 -8.17 13.31
C GLU A 430 36.08 -7.24 12.10
N THR A 431 36.23 -7.76 10.88
CA THR A 431 36.08 -6.97 9.64
C THR A 431 34.70 -6.33 9.53
N TYR A 432 33.65 -7.08 9.87
CA TYR A 432 32.28 -6.58 9.89
C TYR A 432 32.08 -5.46 10.92
N ILE A 433 32.55 -5.63 12.16
CA ILE A 433 32.43 -4.59 13.21
C ILE A 433 33.22 -3.34 12.83
N ALA A 434 34.41 -3.50 12.25
CA ALA A 434 35.21 -2.37 11.78
C ALA A 434 34.46 -1.56 10.71
N GLN A 435 33.87 -2.23 9.72
CA GLN A 435 33.09 -1.55 8.68
C GLN A 435 31.80 -0.92 9.22
N LEU A 436 31.09 -1.62 10.11
CA LEU A 436 29.89 -1.09 10.75
C LEU A 436 30.22 0.17 11.54
N THR A 437 31.30 0.16 12.31
CA THR A 437 31.78 1.32 13.07
C THR A 437 32.07 2.49 12.15
N ALA A 438 32.75 2.24 11.02
CA ALA A 438 33.06 3.27 10.05
C ALA A 438 31.78 3.87 9.44
N ASN A 439 30.81 3.03 9.06
CA ASN A 439 29.51 3.48 8.53
C ASN A 439 28.70 4.29 9.56
N VAL A 440 28.68 3.85 10.82
CA VAL A 440 27.97 4.56 11.90
C VAL A 440 28.60 5.92 12.18
N ASN A 441 29.94 6.00 12.18
CA ASN A 441 30.65 7.27 12.34
C ASN A 441 30.41 8.23 11.17
N ALA A 442 30.27 7.70 9.96
CA ALA A 442 29.93 8.48 8.77
C ALA A 442 28.44 8.89 8.72
N GLY A 443 27.57 8.18 9.45
CA GLY A 443 26.11 8.31 9.35
C GLY A 443 25.51 7.68 8.08
N HIS A 444 26.35 7.07 7.22
CA HIS A 444 25.99 6.43 5.96
C HIS A 444 26.95 5.28 5.65
N ALA A 445 26.59 4.41 4.71
CA ALA A 445 27.49 3.37 4.24
C ALA A 445 28.66 4.00 3.45
N ILE A 446 29.90 3.90 3.93
CA ILE A 446 31.06 4.60 3.33
C ILE A 446 31.24 4.24 1.85
N ASN A 447 31.02 2.97 1.49
CA ASN A 447 31.14 2.49 0.11
C ASN A 447 29.84 2.64 -0.69
N ASN A 448 28.78 3.18 -0.09
CA ASN A 448 27.55 3.56 -0.78
C ASN A 448 26.86 4.73 -0.04
N PRO A 449 27.40 5.96 -0.17
CA PRO A 449 26.96 7.10 0.66
C PRO A 449 25.49 7.51 0.51
N SER A 450 24.80 7.02 -0.52
CA SER A 450 23.35 7.23 -0.68
C SER A 450 22.52 6.48 0.37
N VAL A 451 23.10 5.46 1.03
CA VAL A 451 22.40 4.66 2.04
C VAL A 451 22.76 5.15 3.43
N GLN A 452 21.80 5.78 4.10
CA GLN A 452 21.96 6.25 5.47
C GLN A 452 22.01 5.09 6.47
N VAL A 453 22.82 5.25 7.52
CA VAL A 453 23.00 4.24 8.57
C VAL A 453 22.68 4.89 9.92
N SER A 454 21.63 4.40 10.56
CA SER A 454 21.25 4.78 11.93
C SER A 454 21.55 3.64 12.89
N PHE A 455 22.20 3.95 14.02
CA PHE A 455 22.60 2.96 15.02
C PHE A 455 22.22 3.41 16.43
N PRO A 456 20.92 3.36 16.78
CA PRO A 456 20.46 3.74 18.11
C PRO A 456 21.01 2.78 19.17
N THR A 457 21.35 3.32 20.33
CA THR A 457 22.03 2.58 21.41
C THR A 457 21.11 2.05 22.50
N ASP A 458 19.84 2.45 22.53
CA ASP A 458 18.89 1.96 23.53
C ASP A 458 18.46 0.51 23.29
N ALA A 459 17.77 -0.07 24.27
CA ALA A 459 17.38 -1.48 24.28
C ALA A 459 16.00 -1.73 23.66
N SER A 460 15.33 -0.71 23.11
CA SER A 460 13.99 -0.90 22.54
C SER A 460 14.00 -1.87 21.36
N LYS A 461 12.86 -2.51 21.13
CA LYS A 461 12.64 -3.39 19.98
C LYS A 461 12.95 -2.66 18.66
N ALA A 462 12.52 -1.41 18.54
CA ALA A 462 12.79 -0.57 17.37
C ALA A 462 14.31 -0.36 17.18
N SER A 463 15.03 -0.05 18.25
CA SER A 463 16.48 0.17 18.18
C SER A 463 17.27 -1.10 17.88
N LYS A 464 16.86 -2.26 18.42
CA LYS A 464 17.43 -3.56 18.04
C LYS A 464 17.23 -3.83 16.53
N LEU A 465 16.05 -3.56 15.97
CA LEU A 465 15.82 -3.72 14.53
C LEU A 465 16.61 -2.72 13.68
N ALA A 466 16.71 -1.46 14.11
CA ALA A 466 17.52 -0.46 13.41
C ALA A 466 18.99 -0.87 13.34
N ARG A 467 19.56 -1.39 14.43
CA ARG A 467 20.92 -1.96 14.46
C ARG A 467 21.07 -3.16 13.52
N LEU A 468 20.06 -4.04 13.47
CA LEU A 468 20.06 -5.18 12.54
C LEU A 468 20.00 -4.73 11.06
N ASN A 469 19.22 -3.69 10.75
CA ASN A 469 19.18 -3.11 9.42
C ASN A 469 20.50 -2.43 9.05
N ALA A 470 21.10 -1.66 9.96
CA ALA A 470 22.43 -1.07 9.78
C ALA A 470 23.51 -2.14 9.50
N ALA A 471 23.44 -3.27 10.21
CA ALA A 471 24.30 -4.41 9.99
C ALA A 471 24.10 -5.04 8.61
N ALA A 472 22.85 -5.26 8.19
CA ALA A 472 22.53 -5.79 6.85
C ALA A 472 23.03 -4.87 5.73
N VAL A 473 22.79 -3.56 5.84
CA VAL A 473 23.29 -2.54 4.90
C VAL A 473 24.81 -2.56 4.82
N THR A 474 25.48 -2.66 5.98
CA THR A 474 26.94 -2.74 6.04
C THR A 474 27.46 -3.93 5.26
N LEU A 475 26.87 -5.12 5.45
CA LEU A 475 27.28 -6.32 4.72
C LEU A 475 27.06 -6.22 3.22
N GLN A 476 25.90 -5.71 2.79
CA GLN A 476 25.55 -5.58 1.38
C GLN A 476 26.42 -4.57 0.61
N ASN A 477 27.04 -3.63 1.32
CA ASN A 477 27.85 -2.56 0.74
C ASN A 477 29.35 -2.67 1.08
N LEU A 478 29.84 -3.85 1.48
CA LEU A 478 31.25 -4.02 1.87
C LEU A 478 32.25 -3.56 0.81
N ASN A 479 32.02 -3.82 -0.48
CA ASN A 479 32.93 -3.44 -1.56
C ASN A 479 32.31 -2.49 -2.60
N GLY A 480 31.27 -1.75 -2.22
CA GLY A 480 30.54 -0.85 -3.12
C GLY A 480 29.04 -1.13 -3.15
N PRO A 481 28.24 -0.34 -3.91
CA PRO A 481 26.80 -0.47 -3.97
C PRO A 481 26.36 -1.87 -4.41
N GLY A 482 25.78 -2.64 -3.49
CA GLY A 482 25.34 -4.02 -3.74
C GLY A 482 26.47 -5.02 -4.02
N LYS A 483 27.74 -4.65 -3.79
CA LYS A 483 28.92 -5.51 -4.02
C LYS A 483 29.47 -6.07 -2.70
N GLY A 484 28.58 -6.50 -1.82
CA GLY A 484 28.92 -7.07 -0.53
C GLY A 484 28.42 -8.51 -0.36
N CYS A 485 28.31 -8.92 0.90
CA CYS A 485 27.76 -10.23 1.24
C CYS A 485 26.23 -10.19 1.33
N PRO A 486 25.53 -11.15 0.70
CA PRO A 486 24.08 -11.23 0.84
C PRO A 486 23.71 -11.53 2.29
N VAL A 487 22.59 -10.99 2.77
CA VAL A 487 22.13 -11.20 4.17
C VAL A 487 21.93 -12.68 4.48
N ALA A 488 21.63 -13.50 3.46
CA ALA A 488 21.55 -14.96 3.56
C ALA A 488 22.86 -15.63 4.06
N SER A 489 24.00 -14.93 4.02
CA SER A 489 25.25 -15.40 4.63
C SER A 489 25.31 -15.25 6.15
N THR A 490 24.22 -14.80 6.78
CA THR A 490 24.16 -14.53 8.22
C THR A 490 22.84 -15.01 8.81
N THR A 491 22.75 -15.05 10.14
CA THR A 491 21.51 -15.37 10.84
C THR A 491 20.61 -14.15 11.10
N PHE A 492 20.86 -13.01 10.43
CA PHE A 492 20.09 -11.78 10.68
C PHE A 492 18.58 -11.95 10.48
N SER A 493 18.14 -12.75 9.50
CA SER A 493 16.71 -13.04 9.33
C SER A 493 16.10 -13.74 10.55
N ALA A 494 16.81 -14.70 11.14
CA ALA A 494 16.38 -15.38 12.36
C ALA A 494 16.40 -14.44 13.56
N GLN A 495 17.43 -13.60 13.69
CA GLN A 495 17.51 -12.59 14.74
C GLN A 495 16.37 -11.55 14.62
N GLN A 496 16.03 -11.12 13.40
CA GLN A 496 14.90 -10.23 13.17
C GLN A 496 13.59 -10.85 13.67
N LYS A 497 13.34 -12.12 13.34
CA LYS A 497 12.18 -12.87 13.83
C LYS A 497 12.18 -12.98 15.36
N ALA A 498 13.32 -13.26 15.97
CA ALA A 498 13.45 -13.36 17.43
C ALA A 498 13.14 -12.01 18.11
N ILE A 499 13.71 -10.90 17.62
CA ILE A 499 13.41 -9.56 18.14
C ILE A 499 11.93 -9.23 17.93
N GLN A 500 11.34 -9.60 16.79
CA GLN A 500 9.92 -9.43 16.52
C GLN A 500 9.03 -10.21 17.50
N ALA A 501 9.46 -11.41 17.90
CA ALA A 501 8.81 -12.23 18.91
C ALA A 501 9.02 -11.74 20.35
N GLY A 502 9.81 -10.68 20.56
CA GLY A 502 10.08 -10.10 21.89
C GLY A 502 11.22 -10.76 22.65
N GLN A 503 12.12 -11.45 21.95
CA GLN A 503 13.33 -12.05 22.53
C GLN A 503 14.51 -11.07 22.65
#